data_AF-A0A952CTJ7-F1
#
_entry.id   AF-A0A952CTJ7-F1
#
_cell.length_a   1.000
_cell.length_b   1.000
_cell.length_c   1.000
_cell.angle_alpha   90.00
_cell.angle_beta   90.00
_cell.angle_gamma   90.00
#
_symmetry.space_group_name_H-M   'P 1'
#
loop_
_entity.id
_entity.type
_entity.pdbx_description
1 polymer ?
#
loop_
_entity_poly.entity_id
_entity_poly.type
_entity_poly.pdbx_seq_one_letter_code
_entity_poly.pdbx_strand_id
1 'polypeptide(L)'
;MGYMPSMKELENPKSALASDLYATDGELIGRYYIQDRSASEYHEISPNVFNALIATEDSRFYEHSGVDGRAVLRAVILMGSEGGGSTITQQLAKNLFPREDGGKLKLVIQKLKEWVMAVKLEKQLTKNEIITLYLNTVPFGSNVYGIRNASLT
;
A
#
# COMPACT_ATOMS: atom_id res chain seq x y z
N MET A 1 -9.62 -16.80 23.81
CA MET A 1 -8.28 -16.51 24.34
C MET A 1 -7.31 -16.71 23.19
N GLY A 2 -6.75 -15.63 22.65
CA GLY A 2 -5.97 -15.65 21.42
C GLY A 2 -4.60 -16.29 21.62
N TYR A 3 -4.24 -17.20 20.73
CA TYR A 3 -2.95 -17.86 20.66
C TYR A 3 -1.81 -16.84 20.54
N MET A 4 -0.78 -17.00 21.37
CA MET A 4 0.45 -16.21 21.34
C MET A 4 1.59 -17.19 21.05
N PRO A 5 2.24 -17.13 19.88
CA PRO A 5 3.27 -18.10 19.49
C PRO A 5 4.50 -18.00 20.41
N SER A 6 5.16 -19.13 20.67
CA SER A 6 6.39 -19.18 21.46
C SER A 6 7.61 -18.68 20.66
N MET A 7 8.67 -18.19 21.33
CA MET A 7 9.88 -17.67 20.64
C MET A 7 10.55 -18.69 19.69
N LYS A 8 10.46 -20.00 19.99
CA LYS A 8 10.97 -21.05 19.10
C LYS A 8 10.09 -21.31 17.87
N GLU A 9 8.80 -20.98 17.92
CA GLU A 9 7.90 -21.00 16.75
C GLU A 9 8.02 -19.72 15.91
N LEU A 10 8.47 -18.61 16.50
CA LEU A 10 8.83 -17.37 15.79
C LEU A 10 10.13 -17.50 15.00
N GLU A 11 11.04 -18.36 15.44
CA GLU A 11 12.33 -18.58 14.77
C GLU A 11 12.25 -19.55 13.58
N ASN A 12 11.20 -20.38 13.47
CA ASN A 12 11.10 -21.31 12.33
C ASN A 12 9.71 -21.91 12.03
N PRO A 13 8.78 -21.16 11.42
CA PRO A 13 7.64 -21.75 10.71
C PRO A 13 7.86 -21.63 9.20
N LYS A 14 7.90 -22.79 8.53
CA LYS A 14 7.98 -22.98 7.08
C LYS A 14 7.05 -22.02 6.31
N SER A 15 7.58 -20.92 5.78
CA SER A 15 7.24 -20.32 4.47
C SER A 15 8.08 -19.07 4.25
N ALA A 16 9.19 -19.23 3.54
CA ALA A 16 10.15 -18.19 3.19
C ALA A 16 9.65 -17.28 2.05
N LEU A 17 8.51 -16.59 2.25
CA LEU A 17 7.87 -15.78 1.18
C LEU A 17 7.34 -14.40 1.65
N ALA A 18 7.54 -13.99 2.90
CA ALA A 18 7.17 -12.66 3.37
C ALA A 18 8.43 -11.81 3.58
N SER A 19 8.46 -10.61 2.99
CA SER A 19 9.47 -9.60 3.30
C SER A 19 8.96 -8.65 4.37
N ASP A 20 9.83 -8.41 5.34
CA ASP A 20 9.65 -7.42 6.37
C ASP A 20 9.93 -6.03 5.77
N LEU A 21 8.93 -5.13 5.83
CA LEU A 21 9.08 -3.72 5.50
C LEU A 21 9.50 -2.96 6.75
N TYR A 22 10.71 -2.42 6.74
CA TYR A 22 11.22 -1.59 7.81
C TYR A 22 11.10 -0.11 7.45
N ALA A 23 10.77 0.70 8.45
CA ALA A 23 10.88 2.15 8.40
C ALA A 23 12.35 2.56 8.35
N THR A 24 12.62 3.82 8.01
CA THR A 24 13.98 4.38 7.94
C THR A 24 14.72 4.36 9.29
N ASP A 25 14.00 4.23 10.40
CA ASP A 25 14.52 4.09 11.78
C ASP A 25 14.67 2.62 12.22
N GLY A 26 14.36 1.66 11.34
CA GLY A 26 14.42 0.22 11.62
C GLY A 26 13.16 -0.38 12.25
N GLU A 27 12.08 0.38 12.44
CA GLU A 27 10.81 -0.17 12.94
C GLU A 27 10.14 -1.05 11.87
N LEU A 28 9.69 -2.26 12.23
CA LEU A 28 8.90 -3.10 11.32
C LEU A 28 7.54 -2.44 11.07
N ILE A 29 7.36 -1.88 9.87
CA ILE A 29 6.09 -1.31 9.41
C ILE A 29 5.09 -2.45 9.19
N GLY A 30 5.46 -3.48 8.43
CA GLY A 30 4.58 -4.61 8.13
C GLY A 30 5.26 -5.72 7.33
N ARG A 31 4.55 -6.83 7.11
CA ARG A 31 5.01 -7.92 6.22
C ARG A 31 4.20 -7.94 4.95
N TYR A 32 4.85 -8.01 3.81
CA TYR A 32 4.19 -8.26 2.53
C TYR A 32 4.78 -9.48 1.84
N TYR A 33 3.91 -10.23 1.16
CA TYR A 33 4.29 -11.47 0.50
C TYR A 33 5.00 -11.13 -0.80
N ILE A 34 6.30 -11.39 -0.86
CA ILE A 34 7.05 -11.33 -2.11
C ILE A 34 6.89 -12.68 -2.79
N GLN A 35 5.91 -12.80 -3.69
CA GLN A 35 6.01 -13.79 -4.75
C GLN A 35 7.10 -13.29 -5.70
N ASP A 36 8.22 -14.02 -5.73
CA ASP A 36 9.45 -13.72 -6.48
C ASP A 36 10.22 -12.47 -6.06
N ARG A 37 11.50 -12.68 -5.70
CA ARG A 37 12.52 -11.71 -5.23
C ARG A 37 12.87 -10.59 -6.23
N SER A 38 11.86 -9.94 -6.80
CA SER A 38 11.89 -9.16 -8.04
C SER A 38 11.28 -7.76 -7.83
N ALA A 39 11.39 -7.20 -6.62
CA ALA A 39 10.99 -5.82 -6.38
C ALA A 39 11.89 -4.89 -7.21
N SER A 40 11.28 -4.05 -8.05
CA SER A 40 12.02 -3.04 -8.80
C SER A 40 12.39 -1.88 -7.90
N GLU A 41 13.65 -1.43 -8.01
CA GLU A 41 14.09 -0.17 -7.43
C GLU A 41 13.48 1.01 -8.20
N TYR A 42 13.37 2.17 -7.54
CA TYR A 42 12.73 3.37 -8.14
C TYR A 42 13.33 3.74 -9.50
N HIS A 43 14.66 3.63 -9.65
CA HIS A 43 15.37 4.00 -10.88
C HIS A 43 15.21 2.97 -12.01
N GLU A 44 14.76 1.75 -11.71
CA GLU A 44 14.49 0.72 -12.70
C GLU A 44 13.10 0.88 -13.34
N ILE A 45 12.23 1.68 -12.71
CA ILE A 45 10.86 1.92 -13.19
C ILE A 45 10.85 3.17 -14.07
N SER A 46 10.24 3.06 -15.25
CA SER A 46 10.12 4.19 -16.17
C SER A 46 9.39 5.37 -15.50
N PRO A 47 9.90 6.62 -15.63
CA PRO A 47 9.20 7.82 -15.18
C PRO A 47 7.77 7.94 -15.70
N ASN A 48 7.50 7.41 -16.90
CA ASN A 48 6.17 7.43 -17.49
C ASN A 48 5.15 6.57 -16.72
N VAL A 49 5.61 5.48 -16.07
CA VAL A 49 4.74 4.63 -15.23
C VAL A 49 4.32 5.41 -13.98
N PHE A 50 5.27 6.09 -13.32
CA PHE A 50 4.97 6.95 -12.18
C PHE A 50 4.02 8.09 -12.57
N ASN A 51 4.30 8.78 -13.69
CA ASN A 51 3.47 9.88 -14.16
C ASN A 51 2.04 9.42 -14.50
N ALA A 52 1.90 8.28 -15.18
CA ALA A 52 0.60 7.71 -15.50
C ALA A 52 -0.18 7.36 -14.23
N LEU A 53 0.46 6.65 -13.29
CA LEU A 53 -0.16 6.26 -12.02
C LEU A 53 -0.64 7.49 -11.23
N ILE A 54 0.22 8.51 -11.09
CA ILE A 54 -0.14 9.75 -10.40
C ILE A 54 -1.30 10.44 -11.11
N ALA A 55 -1.24 10.56 -12.44
CA ALA A 55 -2.29 11.23 -13.20
C ALA A 55 -3.66 10.54 -13.10
N THR A 56 -3.69 9.21 -13.00
CA THR A 56 -4.94 8.44 -12.96
C THR A 56 -5.48 8.19 -11.56
N GLU A 57 -4.62 7.88 -10.59
CA GLU A 57 -5.04 7.47 -9.24
C GLU A 57 -4.99 8.60 -8.22
N ASP A 58 -4.03 9.52 -8.33
CA ASP A 58 -3.75 10.52 -7.29
C ASP A 58 -3.02 11.74 -7.85
N SER A 59 -3.76 12.59 -8.57
CA SER A 59 -3.16 13.70 -9.35
C SER A 59 -2.43 14.75 -8.50
N ARG A 60 -2.62 14.72 -7.18
CA ARG A 60 -1.98 15.61 -6.21
C ARG A 60 -1.10 14.85 -5.23
N PHE A 61 -0.60 13.68 -5.63
CA PHE A 61 0.21 12.80 -4.79
C PHE A 61 1.31 13.54 -4.01
N TYR A 62 2.00 14.48 -4.65
CA TYR A 62 3.07 15.25 -4.02
C TYR A 62 2.60 16.42 -3.13
N GLU A 63 1.31 16.76 -3.12
CA GLU A 63 0.75 17.92 -2.39
C GLU A 63 0.11 17.56 -1.04
N HIS A 64 -0.08 16.28 -0.73
CA HIS A 64 -0.70 15.83 0.53
C HIS A 64 0.21 14.88 1.32
N SER A 65 -0.15 14.59 2.57
CA SER A 65 0.60 13.69 3.46
C SER A 65 -0.24 12.45 3.80
N GLY A 66 -0.50 11.63 2.79
CA GLY A 66 -1.28 10.39 2.93
C GLY A 66 -2.78 10.51 2.69
N VAL A 67 -3.43 11.58 3.11
CA VAL A 67 -4.87 11.79 2.84
C VAL A 67 -5.09 13.12 2.13
N ASP A 68 -5.70 13.07 0.96
CA ASP A 68 -6.08 14.26 0.21
C ASP A 68 -7.50 14.69 0.61
N GLY A 69 -7.60 15.65 1.55
CA GLY A 69 -8.88 16.17 2.03
C GLY A 69 -9.74 16.78 0.93
N ARG A 70 -9.13 17.36 -0.12
CA ARG A 70 -9.87 17.89 -1.27
C ARG A 70 -10.43 16.75 -2.12
N ALA A 71 -9.71 15.63 -2.28
CA ALA A 71 -10.21 14.46 -3.01
C ALA A 71 -11.33 13.77 -2.23
N VAL A 72 -11.19 13.63 -0.91
CA VAL A 72 -12.24 13.11 -0.03
C VAL A 72 -13.51 13.97 -0.13
N LEU A 73 -13.40 15.29 -0.01
CA LEU A 73 -14.54 16.19 -0.09
C LEU A 73 -15.24 16.11 -1.45
N ARG A 74 -14.48 16.11 -2.55
CA ARG A 74 -15.05 15.94 -3.90
C ARG A 74 -15.78 14.60 -4.04
N ALA A 75 -15.17 13.50 -3.59
CA ALA A 75 -15.80 12.19 -3.66
C ALA A 75 -17.10 12.11 -2.85
N VAL A 76 -17.17 12.81 -1.71
CA VAL A 76 -18.41 12.89 -0.91
C VAL A 76 -19.49 13.72 -1.61
N ILE A 77 -19.14 14.90 -2.13
CA ILE A 77 -20.10 15.80 -2.81
C ILE A 77 -20.63 15.16 -4.10
N LEU A 78 -19.76 14.49 -4.84
CA LEU A 78 -20.07 13.90 -6.14
C LEU A 78 -20.50 12.43 -6.01
N MET A 79 -20.68 11.91 -4.79
CA MET A 79 -21.03 10.51 -4.51
C MET A 79 -20.12 9.48 -5.23
N GLY A 80 -18.85 9.83 -5.43
CA GLY A 80 -17.85 9.00 -6.13
C GLY A 80 -17.99 8.91 -7.65
N SER A 81 -18.86 9.72 -8.27
CA SER A 81 -19.11 9.68 -9.73
C SER A 81 -17.92 10.13 -10.59
N GLU A 82 -17.03 10.97 -10.05
CA GLU A 82 -15.81 11.45 -10.73
C GLU A 82 -14.53 10.80 -10.18
N GLY A 83 -14.64 9.59 -9.64
CA GLY A 83 -13.51 8.81 -9.11
C GLY A 83 -13.50 8.66 -7.59
N GLY A 84 -12.57 7.83 -7.12
CA GLY A 84 -12.41 7.54 -5.69
C GLY A 84 -11.66 8.66 -4.96
N GLY A 85 -12.08 9.01 -3.75
CA GLY A 85 -11.36 9.96 -2.89
C GLY A 85 -10.12 9.36 -2.21
N SER A 86 -9.57 8.24 -2.71
CA SER A 86 -8.47 7.53 -2.05
C SER A 86 -7.13 7.80 -2.72
N THR A 87 -6.09 8.02 -1.93
CA THR A 87 -4.72 8.32 -2.37
C THR A 87 -3.91 7.05 -2.63
N ILE A 88 -2.79 7.16 -3.36
CA ILE A 88 -1.85 6.04 -3.55
C ILE A 88 -1.37 5.49 -2.20
N THR A 89 -1.07 6.37 -1.24
CA THR A 89 -0.62 5.98 0.10
C THR A 89 -1.69 5.20 0.88
N GLN A 90 -2.97 5.59 0.75
CA GLN A 90 -4.07 4.85 1.36
C GLN A 90 -4.26 3.47 0.73
N GLN A 91 -4.10 3.38 -0.59
CA GLN A 91 -4.15 2.09 -1.28
C GLN A 91 -2.96 1.21 -0.89
N LEU A 92 -1.75 1.77 -0.75
CA LEU A 92 -0.59 1.05 -0.20
C LEU A 92 -0.86 0.54 1.21
N ALA A 93 -1.40 1.38 2.09
CA ALA A 93 -1.77 0.97 3.45
C ALA A 93 -2.78 -0.20 3.44
N LYS A 94 -3.75 -0.19 2.53
CA LYS A 94 -4.71 -1.28 2.35
C LYS A 94 -4.03 -2.57 1.84
N ASN A 95 -3.05 -2.46 0.95
CA ASN A 95 -2.30 -3.61 0.42
C ASN A 95 -1.44 -4.26 1.52
N LEU A 96 -0.75 -3.45 2.33
CA LEU A 96 0.10 -3.91 3.43
C LEU A 96 -0.69 -4.43 4.63
N PHE A 97 -1.86 -3.86 4.89
CA PHE A 97 -2.75 -4.25 5.99
C PHE A 97 -4.15 -4.54 5.47
N PRO A 98 -4.37 -5.72 4.87
CA PRO A 98 -5.65 -6.10 4.30
C PRO A 98 -6.77 -6.02 5.33
N ARG A 99 -7.94 -5.61 4.85
CA ARG A 99 -9.15 -5.54 5.66
C ARG A 99 -9.67 -6.94 5.93
N GLU A 100 -10.13 -7.16 7.16
CA GLU A 100 -10.93 -8.34 7.49
C GLU A 100 -12.37 -8.15 6.99
N ASP A 101 -13.03 -9.24 6.57
CA ASP A 101 -14.44 -9.17 6.21
C ASP A 101 -15.33 -8.72 7.38
N GLY A 102 -16.42 -8.02 7.05
CA GLY A 102 -17.48 -7.68 8.00
C GLY A 102 -18.45 -6.60 7.52
N GLY A 103 -19.40 -6.25 8.40
CA GLY A 103 -20.49 -5.33 8.09
C GLY A 103 -20.08 -3.86 7.92
N LYS A 104 -21.04 -3.03 7.50
CA LYS A 104 -20.85 -1.60 7.15
C LYS A 104 -20.09 -0.79 8.21
N LEU A 105 -20.39 -1.00 9.50
CA LEU A 105 -19.70 -0.30 10.59
C LEU A 105 -18.20 -0.67 10.67
N LYS A 106 -17.87 -1.95 10.46
CA LYS A 106 -16.47 -2.43 10.47
C LYS A 106 -15.70 -1.85 9.29
N LEU A 107 -16.33 -1.72 8.12
CA LEU A 107 -15.72 -1.09 6.95
C LEU A 107 -15.35 0.38 7.19
N VAL A 108 -16.19 1.14 7.90
CA VAL A 108 -15.88 2.54 8.27
C VAL A 108 -14.68 2.60 9.21
N ILE A 109 -14.66 1.76 10.26
CA ILE A 109 -13.53 1.69 11.20
C ILE A 109 -12.24 1.31 10.47
N GLN A 110 -12.30 0.36 9.54
CA GLN A 110 -11.15 -0.02 8.72
C GLN A 110 -10.67 1.10 7.81
N LYS A 111 -11.58 1.92 7.25
CA LYS A 111 -11.19 3.10 6.46
C LYS A 111 -10.47 4.14 7.33
N LEU A 112 -10.89 4.35 8.57
CA LEU A 112 -10.18 5.22 9.51
C LEU A 112 -8.79 4.67 9.87
N LYS A 113 -8.67 3.35 10.06
CA LYS A 113 -7.37 2.70 10.28
C LYS A 113 -6.44 2.88 9.06
N GLU A 114 -6.98 2.76 7.86
CA GLU A 114 -6.26 3.00 6.61
C GLU A 114 -5.73 4.44 6.54
N TRP A 115 -6.53 5.44 6.95
CA TRP A 115 -6.08 6.84 7.01
C TRP A 115 -4.93 7.03 7.99
N VAL A 116 -5.04 6.48 9.20
CA VAL A 116 -3.98 6.55 10.21
C VAL A 116 -2.70 5.91 9.68
N MET A 117 -2.83 4.75 9.02
CA MET A 117 -1.68 4.04 8.47
C MET A 117 -1.04 4.79 7.30
N ALA A 118 -1.83 5.38 6.40
CA ALA A 118 -1.32 6.22 5.32
C ALA A 118 -0.50 7.39 5.86
N VAL A 119 -0.98 8.06 6.91
CA VAL A 119 -0.23 9.16 7.57
C VAL A 119 1.06 8.64 8.21
N LYS A 120 1.07 7.44 8.78
CA LYS A 120 2.29 6.83 9.34
C LYS A 120 3.32 6.53 8.25
N LEU A 121 2.88 5.92 7.14
CA LEU A 121 3.74 5.66 5.98
C LEU A 121 4.38 6.94 5.47
N GLU A 122 3.64 8.03 5.36
CA GLU A 122 4.15 9.34 4.89
C GLU A 122 5.10 10.04 5.86
N LYS A 123 5.10 9.64 7.13
CA LYS A 123 6.08 10.12 8.11
C LYS A 123 7.37 9.33 8.07
N GLN A 124 7.32 8.07 7.64
CA GLN A 124 8.45 7.14 7.68
C GLN A 124 9.09 6.92 6.31
N LEU A 125 8.40 7.26 5.22
CA LEU A 125 8.84 7.02 3.86
C LEU A 125 8.70 8.31 3.03
N THR A 126 9.62 8.48 2.10
CA THR A 126 9.56 9.50 1.07
C THR A 126 8.50 9.16 0.01
N LYS A 127 8.06 10.19 -0.73
CA LYS A 127 7.09 10.01 -1.84
C LYS A 127 7.55 8.99 -2.87
N ASN A 128 8.85 8.97 -3.19
CA ASN A 128 9.42 8.04 -4.15
C ASN A 128 9.43 6.60 -3.63
N GLU A 129 9.71 6.40 -2.34
CA GLU A 129 9.62 5.07 -1.71
C GLU A 129 8.17 4.58 -1.68
N ILE A 130 7.22 5.45 -1.31
CA ILE A 130 5.79 5.12 -1.24
C ILE A 130 5.27 4.66 -2.60
N ILE A 131 5.52 5.42 -3.68
CA ILE A 131 5.01 5.08 -5.00
C ILE A 131 5.69 3.84 -5.59
N THR A 132 6.98 3.63 -5.29
CA THR A 132 7.71 2.40 -5.67
C THR A 132 7.14 1.18 -4.95
N LEU A 133 6.96 1.28 -3.63
CA LEU A 133 6.37 0.21 -2.83
C LEU A 133 4.95 -0.09 -3.27
N TYR A 134 4.16 0.92 -3.61
CA TYR A 134 2.84 0.71 -4.19
C TYR A 134 2.91 -0.11 -5.48
N LEU A 135 3.75 0.29 -6.44
CA LEU A 135 3.93 -0.44 -7.69
C LEU A 135 4.48 -1.86 -7.50
N ASN A 136 5.22 -2.11 -6.42
CA ASN A 136 5.72 -3.46 -6.10
C ASN A 136 4.68 -4.32 -5.34
N THR A 137 3.65 -3.71 -4.75
CA THR A 137 2.64 -4.43 -3.96
C THR A 137 1.26 -4.53 -4.62
N VAL A 138 0.97 -3.68 -5.61
CA VAL A 138 -0.31 -3.69 -6.31
C VAL A 138 -0.42 -4.94 -7.22
N PRO A 139 -1.57 -5.63 -7.23
CA PRO A 139 -1.82 -6.72 -8.17
C PRO A 139 -2.10 -6.17 -9.57
N PHE A 140 -1.41 -6.67 -10.60
CA PHE A 140 -1.57 -6.27 -12.00
C PHE A 140 -2.42 -7.25 -12.85
N GLY A 141 -3.19 -8.12 -12.21
CA GLY A 141 -3.93 -9.20 -12.88
C GLY A 141 -3.09 -10.48 -13.04
N SER A 142 -3.75 -11.61 -13.35
CA SER A 142 -3.09 -12.93 -13.54
C SER A 142 -2.21 -13.41 -12.38
N ASN A 143 -2.53 -13.05 -11.13
CA ASN A 143 -1.72 -13.35 -9.94
C ASN A 143 -0.32 -12.73 -9.95
N VAL A 144 -0.11 -11.71 -10.79
CA VAL A 144 1.16 -11.01 -10.95
C VAL A 144 1.19 -9.80 -10.01
N TYR A 145 2.06 -9.87 -9.01
CA TYR A 145 2.34 -8.77 -8.10
C TYR A 145 3.61 -8.05 -8.54
N GLY A 146 3.57 -6.72 -8.58
CA GLY A 146 4.72 -5.90 -8.94
C GLY A 146 4.83 -5.57 -10.43
N ILE A 147 5.18 -4.31 -10.72
CA ILE A 147 5.32 -3.78 -12.09
C ILE A 147 6.31 -4.59 -12.94
N ARG A 148 7.36 -5.14 -12.33
CA ARG A 148 8.38 -5.96 -12.99
C ARG A 148 7.83 -7.28 -13.50
N ASN A 149 6.95 -7.92 -12.74
CA ASN A 149 6.36 -9.18 -13.17
C ASN A 149 5.28 -8.91 -14.22
N ALA A 150 4.58 -7.76 -14.13
CA ALA A 150 3.59 -7.36 -15.12
C ALA A 150 4.22 -7.05 -16.49
N SER A 151 5.41 -6.46 -16.52
CA SER A 151 6.11 -6.14 -17.79
C SER A 151 6.72 -7.35 -18.51
N LEU A 152 6.76 -8.53 -17.86
CA LEU A 152 7.27 -9.78 -18.43
C LEU A 152 6.19 -10.62 -19.13
N THR A 153 4.93 -10.18 -19.09
CA THR A 153 3.77 -10.87 -19.69
C THR A 153 3.36 -10.20 -20.99
#